data_AF-A0A4D4JZ73-F1
#
_entry.id   AF-A0A4D4JZ73-F1
#
_cell.length_a   1.000
_cell.length_b   1.000
_cell.length_c   1.000
_cell.angle_alpha   90.00
_cell.angle_beta   90.00
_cell.angle_gamma   90.00
#
_symmetry.space_group_name_H-M   'P 1'
#
loop_
_entity.id
_entity.type
_entity.pdbx_description
1 polymer ?
#
loop_
_entity_poly.entity_id
_entity_poly.type
_entity_poly.pdbx_seq_one_letter_code
_entity_poly.pdbx_strand_id
1 'polypeptide(L)'
;MFRFPSGRPAGIARILDFAETFLGGGTSYQTPLTAARELLAEEFDDTARMRGDIVMITDDECGVTEEWMHGWNDAKHQLGFRVFGVAIGAPRAAETGSVLEALCDNLRSIEDLTDVHAAADLFRVI
;
A
#
# COMPACT_ATOMS: atom_id res chain seq x y z
N MET A 1 -15.22 1.95 -2.49
CA MET A 1 -14.10 2.41 -1.64
C MET A 1 -14.68 3.03 -0.37
N PHE A 2 -14.29 2.53 0.79
CA PHE A 2 -14.77 3.03 2.09
C PHE A 2 -13.93 4.23 2.52
N ARG A 3 -14.57 5.38 2.77
CA ARG A 3 -13.91 6.58 3.30
C ARG A 3 -14.20 6.72 4.79
N PHE A 4 -13.14 6.70 5.59
CA PHE A 4 -13.21 6.93 7.03
C PHE A 4 -12.78 8.36 7.36
N PRO A 5 -13.52 9.08 8.23
CA PRO A 5 -13.17 10.45 8.58
C PRO A 5 -11.90 10.49 9.43
N SER A 6 -11.01 11.43 9.16
CA SER A 6 -9.92 11.76 10.08
C SER A 6 -10.47 12.49 11.32
N GLY A 7 -9.86 12.25 12.48
CA GLY A 7 -10.15 13.00 13.71
C GLY A 7 -11.47 12.68 14.42
N ARG A 8 -12.27 11.71 13.94
CA ARG A 8 -13.48 11.22 14.64
C ARG A 8 -13.77 9.75 14.37
N PRO A 9 -14.38 9.00 15.31
CA PRO A 9 -14.77 7.62 15.07
C PRO A 9 -15.81 7.50 13.96
N ALA A 10 -15.73 6.42 13.18
CA ALA A 10 -16.83 6.03 12.30
C ALA A 10 -17.96 5.38 13.11
N GLY A 11 -19.21 5.59 12.69
CA GLY A 11 -20.36 4.93 13.32
C GLY A 11 -20.32 3.41 13.13
N ILE A 12 -20.82 2.67 14.12
CA ILE A 12 -20.81 1.19 14.15
C ILE A 12 -21.39 0.61 12.86
N ALA A 13 -22.51 1.15 12.36
CA ALA A 13 -23.12 0.67 11.12
C ALA A 13 -22.17 0.71 9.90
N ARG A 14 -21.32 1.74 9.80
CA ARG A 14 -20.33 1.83 8.70
C ARG A 14 -19.18 0.85 8.89
N ILE A 15 -18.77 0.61 10.13
CA ILE A 15 -17.72 -0.37 10.45
C ILE A 15 -18.22 -1.77 10.11
N LEU A 16 -19.46 -2.10 10.47
CA LEU A 16 -20.07 -3.38 10.14
C LEU A 16 -20.22 -3.56 8.62
N ASP A 17 -20.73 -2.55 7.91
CA ASP A 17 -20.84 -2.58 6.45
C ASP A 17 -19.48 -2.82 5.77
N PHE A 18 -18.43 -2.17 6.26
CA PHE A 18 -17.06 -2.44 5.80
C PHE A 18 -16.60 -3.87 6.10
N ALA A 19 -16.79 -4.34 7.34
CA ALA A 19 -16.32 -5.65 7.78
C ALA A 19 -17.06 -6.81 7.11
N GLU A 20 -18.33 -6.62 6.75
CA GLU A 20 -19.17 -7.62 6.08
C GLU A 20 -19.03 -7.60 4.55
N THR A 21 -18.36 -6.59 4.00
CA THR A 21 -18.17 -6.49 2.54
C THR A 21 -17.21 -7.56 2.03
N PHE A 22 -17.71 -8.43 1.17
CA PHE A 22 -16.89 -9.38 0.43
C PHE A 22 -16.50 -8.79 -0.93
N LEU A 23 -15.20 -8.59 -1.15
CA LEU A 23 -14.67 -7.98 -2.38
C LEU A 23 -14.49 -8.99 -3.53
N GLY A 24 -14.97 -10.23 -3.36
CA GLY A 24 -14.66 -11.34 -4.26
C GLY A 24 -13.47 -12.16 -3.75
N GLY A 25 -13.00 -13.09 -4.57
CA GLY A 25 -11.84 -13.93 -4.28
C GLY A 25 -10.64 -13.61 -5.17
N GLY A 26 -9.49 -14.17 -4.81
CA GLY A 26 -8.20 -13.92 -5.45
C GLY A 26 -7.52 -12.65 -4.94
N THR A 27 -6.25 -12.51 -5.28
CA THR A 27 -5.40 -11.40 -4.84
C THR A 27 -5.06 -10.53 -6.04
N SER A 28 -5.26 -9.21 -5.91
CA SER A 28 -4.86 -8.22 -6.92
C SER A 28 -4.06 -7.11 -6.24
N TYR A 29 -2.81 -6.91 -6.65
CA TYR A 29 -2.05 -5.73 -6.25
C TYR A 29 -2.46 -4.50 -7.06
N GLN A 30 -2.74 -4.67 -8.35
CA GLN A 30 -3.05 -3.54 -9.24
C GLN A 30 -4.29 -2.76 -8.78
N THR A 31 -5.34 -3.45 -8.34
CA THR A 31 -6.60 -2.78 -7.95
C THR A 31 -6.44 -1.79 -6.79
N PRO A 32 -5.96 -2.19 -5.60
CA PRO A 32 -5.78 -1.25 -4.48
C PRO A 32 -4.70 -0.20 -4.77
N LEU A 33 -3.60 -0.56 -5.45
CA LEU A 33 -2.53 0.39 -5.75
C LEU A 33 -2.95 1.45 -6.78
N THR A 34 -3.71 1.06 -7.82
CA THR A 34 -4.33 2.03 -8.75
C THR A 34 -5.22 3.01 -8.00
N ALA A 35 -6.09 2.52 -7.09
CA ALA A 35 -6.97 3.38 -6.31
C ALA A 35 -6.19 4.35 -5.40
N ALA A 36 -5.10 3.90 -4.77
CA ALA A 36 -4.22 4.74 -3.97
C ALA A 36 -3.54 5.83 -4.82
N ARG A 37 -3.01 5.46 -6.00
CA ARG A 37 -2.40 6.40 -6.94
C ARG A 37 -3.40 7.45 -7.43
N GLU A 38 -4.63 7.05 -7.74
CA GLU A 38 -5.69 7.98 -8.17
C GLU A 38 -6.04 8.98 -7.09
N LEU A 39 -6.12 8.57 -5.81
CA LEU A 39 -6.31 9.49 -4.70
C LEU A 39 -5.17 10.51 -4.56
N LEU A 40 -3.93 10.08 -4.74
CA LEU A 40 -2.77 10.98 -4.71
C LEU A 40 -2.74 11.93 -5.92
N ALA A 41 -3.15 11.45 -7.10
CA ALA A 41 -3.28 12.28 -8.29
C ALA A 41 -4.38 13.33 -8.13
N GLU A 42 -5.55 12.95 -7.59
CA GLU A 42 -6.64 13.89 -7.27
C GLU A 42 -6.17 14.99 -6.31
N GLU A 43 -5.44 14.64 -5.24
CA GLU A 43 -4.90 15.64 -4.29
C GLU A 43 -3.83 16.53 -4.94
N PHE A 44 -2.97 15.95 -5.80
CA PHE A 44 -1.96 16.70 -6.55
C PHE A 44 -2.60 17.70 -7.54
N ASP A 45 -3.62 17.28 -8.29
CA ASP A 45 -4.30 18.15 -9.25
C ASP A 45 -5.05 19.30 -8.55
N ASP A 46 -5.62 19.05 -7.36
CA ASP A 46 -6.35 20.06 -6.59
C ASP A 46 -5.42 21.05 -5.85
N THR A 47 -4.32 20.55 -5.28
CA THR A 47 -3.51 21.32 -4.31
C THR A 47 -2.03 21.47 -4.67
N ALA A 48 -1.57 20.85 -5.76
CA ALA A 48 -0.16 20.66 -6.13
C ALA A 48 0.67 19.95 -5.04
N ARG A 49 0.02 19.26 -4.09
CA ARG A 49 0.70 18.52 -3.02
C ARG A 49 1.32 17.25 -3.57
N MET A 50 2.60 17.07 -3.26
CA MET A 50 3.38 15.88 -3.60
C MET A 50 3.74 15.09 -2.34
N ARG A 51 4.37 13.92 -2.54
CA ARG A 51 4.98 13.10 -1.47
C ARG A 51 3.98 12.50 -0.49
N GLY A 52 2.87 11.98 -1.01
CA GLY A 52 2.04 11.05 -0.25
C GLY A 52 2.80 9.74 0.05
N ASP A 53 2.46 9.07 1.13
CA ASP A 53 3.00 7.75 1.45
C ASP A 53 1.88 6.70 1.29
N ILE A 54 2.17 5.59 0.63
CA ILE A 54 1.28 4.43 0.46
C ILE A 54 1.80 3.32 1.38
N VAL A 55 0.91 2.72 2.18
CA VAL A 55 1.23 1.51 2.95
C VAL A 55 0.45 0.34 2.36
N MET A 56 1.14 -0.61 1.74
CA MET A 56 0.58 -1.85 1.20
C MET A 56 0.75 -2.97 2.23
N ILE A 57 -0.34 -3.66 2.56
CA ILE A 57 -0.34 -4.80 3.48
C ILE A 57 -0.95 -5.99 2.75
N THR A 58 -0.27 -7.13 2.76
CA THR A 58 -0.70 -8.35 2.05
C THR A 58 -0.25 -9.60 2.76
N ASP A 59 -1.08 -10.64 2.70
CA ASP A 59 -0.79 -12.00 3.15
C ASP A 59 -0.64 -13.01 2.00
N ASP A 60 -0.51 -12.50 0.77
CA ASP A 60 -0.39 -13.32 -0.43
C ASP A 60 0.62 -12.72 -1.42
N GLU A 61 1.01 -13.49 -2.44
CA GLU A 61 1.83 -13.07 -3.57
C GLU A 61 0.96 -12.79 -4.81
N CYS A 62 1.25 -11.71 -5.53
CA CYS A 62 0.48 -11.35 -6.72
C CYS A 62 1.37 -10.69 -7.77
N GLY A 63 1.18 -11.11 -9.03
CA GLY A 63 1.82 -10.50 -10.18
C GLY A 63 1.18 -9.16 -10.58
N VAL A 64 1.93 -8.34 -11.31
CA VAL A 64 1.40 -7.21 -12.06
C VAL A 64 1.84 -7.30 -13.52
N THR A 65 1.09 -6.69 -14.43
CA THR A 65 1.48 -6.62 -15.83
C THR A 65 2.61 -5.60 -16.02
N GLU A 66 3.47 -5.82 -17.03
CA GLU A 66 4.55 -4.89 -17.37
C GLU A 66 4.03 -3.50 -17.74
N GLU A 67 2.93 -3.44 -18.50
CA GLU A 67 2.26 -2.19 -18.87
C GLU A 67 1.83 -1.41 -17.63
N TRP A 68 1.23 -2.09 -16.64
CA TRP A 68 0.82 -1.45 -15.40
C TRP A 68 2.04 -0.99 -14.58
N MET A 69 3.10 -1.79 -14.52
CA MET A 69 4.35 -1.44 -13.83
C MET A 69 5.01 -0.19 -14.43
N HIS A 70 4.97 -0.02 -15.76
CA HIS A 70 5.48 1.18 -16.41
C HIS A 70 4.71 2.43 -15.97
N GLY A 71 3.38 2.40 -16.07
CA GLY A 71 2.54 3.52 -15.62
C GLY A 71 2.63 3.79 -14.11
N TRP A 72 2.84 2.74 -13.31
CA TRP A 72 3.10 2.87 -11.87
C TRP A 72 4.37 3.67 -11.58
N ASN A 73 5.47 3.34 -12.25
CA ASN A 73 6.75 4.02 -12.08
C ASN A 73 6.68 5.48 -12.54
N ASP A 74 6.03 5.75 -13.67
CA ASP A 74 5.81 7.12 -14.17
C ASP A 74 5.03 7.96 -13.14
N ALA A 75 3.95 7.41 -12.59
CA ALA A 75 3.16 8.08 -11.57
C ALA A 75 3.96 8.29 -10.28
N LYS A 76 4.77 7.31 -9.86
CA LYS A 76 5.64 7.43 -8.68
C LYS A 76 6.65 8.56 -8.85
N HIS A 77 7.25 8.69 -10.04
CA HIS A 77 8.13 9.81 -10.37
C HIS A 77 7.42 11.15 -10.40
N GLN A 78 6.23 11.22 -11.01
CA GLN A 78 5.46 12.46 -11.15
C GLN A 78 4.94 12.98 -9.81
N LEU A 79 4.37 12.10 -8.98
CA LEU A 79 3.70 12.46 -7.72
C LEU A 79 4.66 12.43 -6.52
N GLY A 80 5.81 11.78 -6.68
CA GLY A 80 6.87 11.68 -5.68
C GLY A 80 6.47 10.89 -4.43
N PHE A 81 5.53 9.93 -4.54
CA PHE A 81 5.07 9.12 -3.42
C PHE A 81 6.05 8.00 -3.07
N ARG A 82 6.02 7.56 -1.81
CA ARG A 82 6.73 6.35 -1.36
C ARG A 82 5.76 5.23 -1.06
N VAL A 83 6.25 4.00 -1.13
CA VAL A 83 5.47 2.79 -0.91
C VAL A 83 6.18 1.96 0.16
N PHE A 84 5.47 1.71 1.26
CA PHE A 84 5.89 0.85 2.34
C PHE A 84 5.09 -0.45 2.27
N GLY A 85 5.78 -1.58 2.16
CA GLY A 85 5.16 -2.90 2.10
C GLY A 85 5.26 -3.64 3.43
N VAL A 86 4.18 -4.29 3.84
CA VAL A 86 4.15 -5.21 4.98
C VAL A 86 3.57 -6.55 4.53
N ALA A 87 4.40 -7.57 4.46
CA ALA A 87 3.98 -8.95 4.21
C ALA A 87 3.58 -9.63 5.53
N ILE A 88 2.45 -10.33 5.57
CA ILE A 88 1.93 -11.01 6.75
C ILE A 88 1.76 -12.49 6.43
N GLY A 89 2.59 -13.37 6.99
CA GLY A 89 2.46 -14.81 6.73
C GLY A 89 2.74 -15.22 5.28
N ALA A 90 3.32 -14.32 4.47
CA ALA A 90 3.62 -14.50 3.05
C ALA A 90 5.12 -14.31 2.79
N PRO A 91 5.99 -15.23 3.23
CA PRO A 91 7.44 -15.05 3.14
C PRO A 91 7.90 -14.82 1.70
N ARG A 92 7.31 -15.51 0.73
CA ARG A 92 7.60 -15.36 -0.71
C ARG A 92 7.28 -13.96 -1.25
N ALA A 93 6.27 -13.30 -0.69
CA ALA A 93 5.94 -11.93 -1.06
C ALA A 93 7.01 -10.93 -0.58
N ALA A 94 7.81 -11.27 0.44
CA ALA A 94 8.91 -10.45 0.94
C ALA A 94 10.31 -10.89 0.43
N GLU A 95 10.38 -11.91 -0.42
CA GLU A 95 11.65 -12.41 -0.97
C GLU A 95 12.25 -11.44 -2.00
N THR A 96 13.58 -11.48 -2.13
CA THR A 96 14.31 -10.74 -3.17
C THR A 96 13.88 -11.18 -4.56
N GLY A 97 13.59 -10.21 -5.43
CA GLY A 97 13.07 -10.41 -6.77
C GLY A 97 11.55 -10.54 -6.82
N SER A 98 10.85 -10.44 -5.68
CA SER A 98 9.39 -10.44 -5.66
C SER A 98 8.81 -9.17 -6.29
N VAL A 99 7.57 -9.28 -6.77
CA VAL A 99 6.83 -8.12 -7.29
C VAL A 99 6.62 -7.07 -6.20
N LEU A 100 6.35 -7.50 -4.97
CA LEU A 100 6.16 -6.58 -3.86
C LEU A 100 7.44 -5.82 -3.53
N GLU A 101 8.62 -6.47 -3.59
CA GLU A 101 9.92 -5.79 -3.43
C GLU A 101 10.11 -4.71 -4.50
N ALA A 102 9.80 -5.02 -5.77
CA ALA A 102 9.93 -4.06 -6.87
C ALA A 102 8.99 -2.84 -6.73
N LEU A 103 7.85 -2.99 -6.06
CA LEU A 103 6.88 -1.91 -5.86
C LEU A 103 7.24 -1.00 -4.67
N CYS A 104 7.87 -1.55 -3.65
CA CYS A 104 8.09 -0.89 -2.36
C CYS A 104 9.44 -0.18 -2.27
N ASP A 105 9.48 0.99 -1.66
CA ASP A 105 10.73 1.65 -1.23
C ASP A 105 11.28 1.04 0.06
N ASN A 106 10.40 0.43 0.85
CA ASN A 106 10.74 -0.29 2.06
C ASN A 106 9.74 -1.44 2.25
N LEU A 107 10.23 -2.68 2.12
CA LEU A 107 9.43 -3.89 2.33
C LEU A 107 9.90 -4.60 3.59
N ARG A 108 8.94 -4.96 4.45
CA ARG A 108 9.15 -5.72 5.68
C ARG A 108 8.19 -6.89 5.78
N SER A 109 8.62 -7.93 6.47
CA SER A 109 7.70 -8.94 6.99
C SER A 109 7.15 -8.49 8.34
N ILE A 110 5.97 -8.98 8.73
CA ILE A 110 5.38 -8.69 10.05
C ILE A 110 6.29 -9.14 11.19
N GLU A 111 7.07 -10.19 10.98
CA GLU A 111 8.07 -10.70 11.91
C GLU A 111 9.17 -9.67 12.18
N ASP A 112 9.56 -8.86 11.20
CA ASP A 112 10.56 -7.80 11.39
C ASP A 112 10.08 -6.75 12.39
N LEU A 113 8.75 -6.53 12.50
CA LEU A 113 8.18 -5.58 13.43
C LEU A 113 8.15 -6.08 14.88
N THR A 114 8.45 -7.36 15.10
CA THR A 114 8.59 -7.93 16.45
C THR A 114 9.97 -7.70 17.05
N ASP A 115 10.97 -7.36 16.23
CA ASP A 115 12.29 -6.94 16.69
C ASP A 115 12.34 -5.41 16.82
N VAL A 116 12.60 -4.93 18.04
CA VAL A 116 12.66 -3.50 18.37
C VAL A 116 13.70 -2.75 17.52
N HIS A 117 14.82 -3.40 17.14
CA HIS A 117 15.84 -2.76 16.31
C HIS A 117 15.39 -2.63 14.86
N ALA A 118 14.81 -3.70 14.30
CA ALA A 118 14.29 -3.67 12.93
C ALA A 118 13.08 -2.72 12.79
N ALA A 119 12.21 -2.68 13.79
CA ALA A 119 11.10 -1.73 13.86
C ALA A 119 11.59 -0.27 13.99
N ALA A 120 12.65 -0.02 14.77
CA ALA A 120 13.22 1.32 14.91
C ALA A 120 13.82 1.84 13.58
N ASP A 121 14.39 0.96 12.75
CA ASP A 121 14.94 1.33 11.46
C ASP A 121 13.86 1.81 10.48
N LEU A 122 12.60 1.39 10.62
CA LEU A 122 11.47 1.92 9.83
C LEU A 122 11.37 3.45 9.94
N PHE A 123 11.62 3.99 11.14
CA PHE A 123 11.50 5.42 11.43
C PHE A 123 12.76 6.22 11.10
N ARG A 124 13.86 5.55 10.72
CA ARG A 124 15.13 6.19 10.35
C ARG A 124 15.28 6.43 8.85
N VAL A 125 14.37 5.87 8.04
CA VAL A 125 14.36 5.99 6.57
C VAL A 125 13.53 7.21 6.11
N ILE A 126 12.97 7.99 7.05
CA ILE A 126 12.10 9.14 6.78
C ILE A 126 12.86 10.46 6.72
#